data_AF-A0A1J5LCZ5-F1
#
_entry.id   AF-A0A1J5LCZ5-F1
#
_cell.length_a   1.000
_cell.length_b   1.000
_cell.length_c   1.000
_cell.angle_alpha   90.00
_cell.angle_beta   90.00
_cell.angle_gamma   90.00
#
_symmetry.space_group_name_H-M   'P 1'
#
loop_
_entity.id
_entity.type
_entity.pdbx_description
1 polymer ?
#
loop_
_entity_poly.entity_id
_entity_poly.type
_entity_poly.pdbx_seq_one_letter_code
_entity_poly.pdbx_strand_id
1 'polypeptide(L)' 'MAMNAVAQHGVSIAMACRTFQISETCYRYSPVMSDENEEIADWLERLTTNKRNWGFGLCFLYLRNVQGYG' A
#
# COMPACT_ATOMS: atom_id res chain seq x y z
N MET A 1 8.26 -5.16 -9.75
CA MET A 1 9.08 -6.32 -10.18
C MET A 1 8.48 -7.04 -11.39
N ALA A 2 7.34 -7.72 -11.28
CA ALA A 2 6.72 -8.38 -12.42
C ALA A 2 6.31 -7.40 -13.55
N MET A 3 5.71 -6.26 -13.19
CA MET A 3 5.40 -5.21 -14.17
C MET A 3 6.66 -4.65 -14.86
N ASN A 4 7.76 -4.47 -14.13
CA ASN A 4 9.02 -4.01 -14.72
C ASN A 4 9.57 -5.00 -15.73
N ALA A 5 9.47 -6.31 -15.47
CA ALA A 5 9.91 -7.33 -16.41
C ALA A 5 9.13 -7.27 -17.72
N VAL A 6 7.80 -7.10 -17.64
CA VAL A 6 6.94 -6.92 -18.83
C VAL A 6 7.32 -5.63 -19.57
N ALA A 7 7.51 -4.52 -18.86
CA ALA A 7 7.81 -3.22 -19.46
C ALA A 7 9.21 -3.14 -20.09
N GLN A 8 10.24 -3.72 -19.45
CA GLN A 8 11.64 -3.61 -19.89
C GLN A 8 12.08 -4.72 -20.83
N HIS A 9 11.48 -5.91 -20.74
CA HIS A 9 11.90 -7.09 -21.51
C HIS A 9 10.82 -7.62 -22.46
N GLY A 10 9.62 -7.01 -22.49
CA GLY A 10 8.54 -7.40 -23.40
C GLY A 10 8.00 -8.82 -23.17
N VAL A 11 8.23 -9.39 -21.98
CA VAL A 11 7.75 -10.73 -21.64
C VAL A 11 6.24 -10.74 -21.41
N SER A 12 5.59 -11.87 -21.68
CA SER A 12 4.16 -12.00 -21.41
C SER A 12 3.84 -11.93 -19.92
N ILE A 13 2.66 -11.40 -19.56
CA ILE A 13 2.19 -11.33 -18.17
C ILE A 13 2.21 -12.71 -17.51
N ALA A 14 1.77 -13.75 -18.23
CA ALA A 14 1.79 -15.12 -17.75
C ALA A 14 3.21 -15.61 -17.43
N MET A 15 4.20 -15.27 -18.27
CA MET A 15 5.60 -15.62 -18.02
C MET A 15 6.13 -14.87 -16.80
N ALA A 16 5.90 -13.56 -16.71
CA ALA A 16 6.29 -12.77 -15.54
C ALA A 16 5.67 -13.33 -14.23
N CYS A 17 4.37 -13.63 -14.24
CA CYS A 17 3.68 -14.18 -13.06
C CYS A 17 4.28 -15.51 -12.60
N ARG A 18 4.60 -16.41 -13.53
CA ARG A 18 5.25 -17.70 -13.22
C ARG A 18 6.66 -17.52 -12.66
N THR A 19 7.46 -16.63 -13.25
CA THR A 19 8.84 -16.37 -12.82
C THR A 19 8.89 -15.77 -11.41
N PHE A 20 7.97 -14.86 -11.09
CA PHE A 20 7.91 -14.21 -9.77
C PHE A 20 7.00 -14.95 -8.77
N GLN A 21 6.44 -16.10 -9.14
CA GLN A 21 5.50 -16.88 -8.33
C GLN A 21 4.33 -16.06 -7.76
N ILE A 22 3.78 -15.16 -8.57
CA ILE A 22 2.58 -14.37 -8.23
C ILE A 22 1.40 -14.80 -9.08
N SER A 23 0.19 -14.57 -8.58
CA SER A 23 -1.01 -14.76 -9.38
C SER A 23 -1.20 -13.61 -10.38
N GLU A 24 -1.90 -13.89 -11.46
CA GLU A 24 -2.33 -12.88 -12.43
C GLU A 24 -3.28 -11.83 -11.82
N THR A 25 -3.98 -12.18 -10.74
CA THR A 25 -4.80 -11.24 -9.96
C THR A 25 -3.94 -10.27 -9.16
N CYS A 26 -2.86 -10.74 -8.52
CA CYS A 26 -1.88 -9.87 -7.88
C CYS A 26 -1.16 -8.98 -8.90
N TYR A 27 -0.85 -9.49 -10.09
CA TYR A 27 -0.24 -8.67 -11.15
C TYR A 27 -1.16 -7.52 -11.58
N ARG A 28 -2.46 -7.78 -11.73
CA ARG A 28 -3.44 -6.76 -12.16
C ARG A 28 -3.94 -5.87 -11.03
N TYR A 29 -3.55 -6.14 -9.80
CA TYR A 29 -3.94 -5.31 -8.67
C TYR A 29 -3.33 -3.91 -8.85
N SER A 30 -4.21 -2.92 -9.01
CA SER A 30 -3.85 -1.51 -8.93
C SER A 30 -4.39 -0.98 -7.61
N PRO A 31 -3.56 -0.39 -6.74
CA PRO A 31 -4.06 0.31 -5.57
C PRO A 31 -4.97 1.46 -6.07
N VAL A 32 -6.20 1.50 -5.57
CA VAL A 32 -7.24 2.45 -6.02
C VAL A 32 -7.04 3.85 -5.41
N MET A 33 -6.31 3.93 -4.30
CA MET A 33 -6.14 5.14 -3.49
C MET A 33 -4.70 5.28 -2.98
N SER A 34 -3.70 5.27 -3.88
CA SER A 34 -2.28 5.40 -3.46
C SER A 34 -2.03 6.69 -2.66
N ASP A 35 -2.58 7.81 -3.14
CA ASP A 35 -2.24 9.14 -2.62
C ASP A 35 -2.86 9.36 -1.23
N GLU A 36 -4.10 8.93 -1.05
CA GLU A 36 -4.78 8.96 0.25
C GLU A 36 -4.10 8.01 1.25
N ASN A 37 -3.65 6.84 0.79
CA ASN A 37 -2.89 5.92 1.63
C ASN A 37 -1.52 6.50 2.05
N GLU A 38 -0.85 7.27 1.18
CA GLU A 38 0.38 7.98 1.50
C GLU A 38 0.12 9.09 2.55
N GLU A 39 -0.97 9.85 2.42
CA GLU A 39 -1.35 10.86 3.40
C GLU A 39 -1.67 10.25 4.78
N ILE A 40 -2.43 9.14 4.80
CA ILE A 40 -2.72 8.39 6.04
C ILE A 40 -1.43 7.86 6.67
N ALA A 41 -0.46 7.40 5.86
CA ALA A 41 0.83 6.92 6.35
C ALA A 41 1.64 8.04 7.03
N ASP A 42 1.75 9.22 6.41
CA ASP A 42 2.43 10.39 7.01
C ASP A 42 1.77 10.78 8.34
N TRP A 43 0.43 10.82 8.38
CA TRP A 43 -0.30 11.10 9.60
C TRP A 43 -0.07 10.08 10.70
N LEU A 44 0.00 8.79 10.37
CA LEU A 44 0.31 7.72 11.32
C LEU A 44 1.73 7.86 11.89
N GLU A 45 2.73 8.16 11.07
CA GLU A 45 4.10 8.39 11.53
C GLU A 45 4.19 9.61 12.48
N ARG A 46 3.51 10.69 12.14
CA ARG A 46 3.47 11.91 12.97
C ARG A 46 2.73 11.66 14.28
N LEU A 47 1.63 10.92 14.27
CA LEU A 47 0.86 10.57 15.48
C LEU A 47 1.66 9.67 16.41
N THR A 48 2.30 8.63 15.89
CA THR A 48 3.12 7.70 16.69
C THR A 48 4.31 8.41 17.33
N THR A 49 4.91 9.40 16.63
CA THR A 49 6.00 10.22 17.17
C THR A 49 5.51 11.20 18.26
N ASN A 50 4.37 11.85 18.04
CA ASN A 50 3.82 12.86 18.96
C ASN A 50 3.08 12.27 20.17
N LYS A 51 2.55 11.05 20.04
CA LYS A 51 1.76 10.37 21.08
C LYS A 51 2.39 9.03 21.45
N ARG A 52 3.59 9.07 22.06
CA ARG A 52 4.37 7.88 22.46
C ARG A 52 3.64 6.86 23.36
N ASN A 53 2.58 7.28 24.06
CA ASN A 53 1.77 6.39 24.92
C ASN A 53 0.60 5.75 24.16
N TRP A 54 0.34 6.15 22.93
CA TRP A 54 -0.71 5.57 22.10
C TRP A 54 -0.15 4.40 21.31
N GLY A 55 -0.74 3.22 21.50
CA GLY A 55 -0.50 2.10 20.59
C GLY A 55 -1.13 2.34 19.22
N PHE A 56 -0.72 1.54 18.22
CA PHE A 56 -1.19 1.67 16.83
C PHE A 56 -2.72 1.75 16.71
N GLY A 57 -3.46 0.93 17.46
CA GLY A 57 -4.92 0.91 17.43
C GLY A 57 -5.56 2.25 17.81
N LEU A 58 -4.97 3.00 18.74
CA LEU A 58 -5.46 4.33 19.12
C LEU A 58 -5.17 5.37 18.03
N CYS A 59 -3.99 5.31 17.41
CA CYS A 59 -3.65 6.18 16.27
C CYS A 59 -4.59 5.94 15.09
N PHE A 60 -4.87 4.67 14.76
CA PHE A 60 -5.81 4.29 13.71
C PHE A 60 -7.24 4.77 14.01
N LEU A 61 -7.75 4.51 15.22
CA LEU A 61 -9.10 4.94 15.61
C LEU A 61 -9.26 6.46 15.62
N TYR A 62 -8.20 7.19 15.96
CA TYR A 62 -8.19 8.65 15.90
C TYR A 62 -8.30 9.15 14.46
N LEU A 63 -7.49 8.62 13.54
CA LEU A 63 -7.55 9.01 12.14
C LEU A 63 -8.91 8.71 11.52
N ARG A 64 -9.46 7.52 11.80
CA ARG A 64 -10.75 7.12 11.27
C ARG A 64 -11.93 7.92 11.82
N ASN A 65 -11.99 8.11 13.15
CA ASN A 65 -13.20 8.63 13.78
C ASN A 65 -13.14 10.15 14.06
N VAL A 66 -11.93 10.75 14.11
CA VAL A 66 -11.76 12.18 14.39
C VAL A 66 -11.35 12.95 13.14
N GLN A 67 -10.34 12.45 12.41
CA GLN A 67 -9.87 13.12 11.18
C GLN A 67 -10.69 12.72 9.95
N GLY A 68 -11.42 11.60 10.02
CA GLY A 68 -12.34 11.17 8.95
C GLY A 68 -11.67 10.43 7.79
N TYR A 69 -10.44 9.96 7.97
CA TYR A 69 -9.76 9.11 6.98
C TYR A 69 -10.30 7.67 7.05
N GLY A 70 -10.98 7.17 6.03
CA GLY A 70 -11.49 5.79 6.03
C GLY A 70 -12.50 5.43 4.95
#